data_AF-A0A8T3WFF5-F1
#
_entry.id   AF-A0A8T3WFF5-F1
#
_cell.length_a   1.000
_cell.length_b   1.000
_cell.length_c   1.000
_cell.angle_alpha   90.00
_cell.angle_beta   90.00
_cell.angle_gamma   90.00
#
_symmetry.space_group_name_H-M   'P 1'
#
loop_
_entity.id
_entity.type
_entity.pdbx_description
1 polymer ?
#
loop_
_entity_poly.entity_id
_entity_poly.type
_entity_poly.pdbx_seq_one_letter_code
_entity_poly.pdbx_strand_id
1 'polypeptide(L)'
;MILHKNKKGIFLLLYVGIYIFILGALLSVINTAENNKVDFVGLRAINIIKVNQESDKANMYLELASKHSYKEALNKLAENGGYYELNRCEKTSKTTTEQEEYVIWNSCPVLNPSASLVEQIKRELKQYLNIYQSNYYKTELENQFDITKTEKFYEEIPEGVRDAYNYLYTKNIQNTNIIKVEFSNEDVIITFSDIAYLIENDEPSYITSKPQIYQESSSLSIYEDIYNSINNNCINKEKQECENEIKKDFKKIQINNFNNLILVRLPTKTGTIKFAFDPKKPLPEYQETEQRDYEFSEEISEEIEIDQGLCNGLISGLIPVNQDDKIKCQDKICCARPETVAQIDHTRKFILSPSQYLLITDAARSPKSQSKSFLDFLAGGAVACGPKGIDDKHDLARKVPNSDKNRAESARNWLAANDPATLEIIDDLDRYSGCKHVEGRAVDIRLAKGKSDEDIRELFIIMCSSGWANFGGEWWHYEYKTKGYDNAKRANKCYFSEDIYASIRPEVTPGYA
;
A
#
# COMPACT_ATOMS: atom_id res chain seq x y z
N MET A 1 32.49 -32.15 93.44
CA MET A 1 33.12 -31.22 92.47
C MET A 1 33.02 -31.85 91.08
N ILE A 2 32.02 -31.47 90.28
CA ILE A 2 31.91 -31.83 88.86
C ILE A 2 31.60 -30.53 88.10
N LEU A 3 32.46 -30.19 87.15
CA LEU A 3 32.50 -28.93 86.42
C LEU A 3 31.18 -28.62 85.67
N HIS A 4 30.61 -27.45 85.93
CA HIS A 4 29.69 -26.79 84.99
C HIS A 4 30.47 -26.36 83.75
N LYS A 5 30.42 -27.15 82.67
CA LYS A 5 30.90 -26.74 81.34
C LYS A 5 30.04 -25.58 80.84
N ASN A 6 30.68 -24.44 80.65
CA ASN A 6 30.10 -23.18 80.20
C ASN A 6 29.59 -23.30 78.75
N LYS A 7 28.34 -23.73 78.56
CA LYS A 7 27.69 -23.90 77.25
C LYS A 7 27.49 -22.59 76.46
N LYS A 8 27.80 -21.42 77.06
CA LYS A 8 27.63 -20.11 76.44
C LYS A 8 28.67 -19.78 75.36
N GLY A 9 29.85 -20.43 75.36
CA GLY A 9 30.91 -20.16 74.38
C GLY A 9 30.62 -20.69 72.97
N ILE A 10 29.90 -21.81 72.86
CA ILE A 10 29.53 -22.40 71.56
C ILE A 10 28.52 -21.53 70.81
N PHE A 11 27.55 -20.94 71.54
CA PHE A 11 26.56 -20.06 70.95
C PHE A 11 27.17 -18.79 70.34
N LEU A 12 28.22 -18.23 70.96
CA LEU A 12 28.90 -17.05 70.43
C LEU A 12 29.57 -17.34 69.08
N LEU A 13 30.28 -18.47 68.97
CA LEU A 13 30.95 -18.87 67.72
C LEU A 13 29.95 -19.15 66.60
N LEU A 14 28.80 -19.76 66.94
CA LEU A 14 27.73 -20.05 65.99
C LEU A 14 27.06 -18.76 65.50
N TYR A 15 26.87 -17.78 66.40
CA TYR A 15 26.31 -16.47 66.07
C TYR A 15 27.25 -15.67 65.16
N VAL A 16 28.55 -15.66 65.45
CA VAL A 16 29.57 -15.02 64.59
C VAL A 16 29.62 -15.70 63.21
N GLY A 17 29.55 -17.03 63.15
CA GLY A 17 29.50 -17.78 61.90
C GLY A 17 28.29 -17.42 61.04
N ILE A 18 27.10 -17.34 61.65
CA ILE A 18 25.86 -16.93 60.96
C ILE A 18 25.99 -15.47 60.47
N TYR A 19 26.55 -14.57 61.27
CA TYR A 19 26.69 -13.17 60.90
C TYR A 19 27.66 -12.96 59.73
N ILE A 20 28.79 -13.68 59.72
CA ILE A 20 29.74 -13.69 58.61
C ILE A 20 29.09 -14.26 57.35
N PHE A 21 28.29 -15.32 57.48
CA PHE A 21 27.55 -15.89 56.35
C PHE A 21 26.54 -14.91 55.76
N ILE A 22 25.74 -14.23 56.60
CA ILE A 22 24.78 -13.22 56.15
C ILE A 22 25.48 -12.05 55.48
N LEU A 23 26.57 -11.54 56.05
CA LEU A 23 27.37 -10.46 55.45
C LEU A 23 28.00 -10.89 54.13
N GLY A 24 28.53 -12.11 54.04
CA GLY A 24 29.09 -12.66 52.80
C GLY A 24 28.03 -12.81 51.71
N ALA A 25 26.83 -13.28 52.07
CA ALA A 25 25.69 -13.38 51.15
C ALA A 25 25.24 -11.99 50.67
N LEU A 26 25.13 -11.00 51.56
CA LEU A 26 24.78 -9.62 51.20
C LEU A 26 25.83 -8.97 50.30
N LEU A 27 27.13 -9.15 50.61
CA LEU A 27 28.21 -8.62 49.78
C LEU A 27 28.22 -9.27 48.39
N SER A 28 27.96 -10.58 48.32
CA SER A 28 27.81 -11.29 47.05
C SER A 28 26.61 -10.78 46.24
N VAL A 29 25.46 -10.54 46.89
CA VAL A 29 24.28 -9.97 46.23
C VAL A 29 24.55 -8.55 45.71
N ILE A 30 25.20 -7.70 46.49
CA ILE A 30 25.55 -6.32 46.08
C ILE A 30 26.50 -6.37 44.87
N ASN A 31 27.58 -7.15 44.96
CA ASN A 31 28.59 -7.23 43.89
C ASN A 31 28.01 -7.84 42.59
N THR A 32 27.02 -8.73 42.72
CA THR A 32 26.31 -9.32 41.56
C THR A 32 25.27 -8.34 40.98
N ALA A 33 24.65 -7.49 41.81
CA ALA A 33 23.64 -6.54 41.38
C ALA A 33 24.22 -5.27 40.72
N GLU A 34 25.37 -4.80 41.18
CA GLU A 34 26.03 -3.59 40.68
C GLU A 34 26.63 -3.80 39.27
N ASN A 35 27.29 -4.95 39.05
CA ASN A 35 27.86 -5.30 37.74
C ASN A 35 26.80 -5.59 36.67
N ASN A 36 25.61 -6.08 37.05
CA ASN A 36 24.58 -6.45 36.07
C ASN A 36 23.64 -5.30 35.66
N LYS A 37 23.64 -4.13 36.32
CA LYS A 37 22.70 -3.03 36.00
C LYS A 37 23.33 -1.85 35.26
N VAL A 38 24.60 -1.53 35.55
CA VAL A 38 25.27 -0.37 34.94
C VAL A 38 25.55 -0.61 33.45
N ASP A 39 25.95 -1.82 33.07
CA ASP A 39 26.28 -2.16 31.68
C ASP A 39 25.06 -2.17 30.75
N PHE A 40 23.89 -2.61 31.24
CA PHE A 40 22.65 -2.62 30.46
C PHE A 40 22.09 -1.22 30.21
N VAL A 41 22.18 -0.31 31.18
CA VAL A 41 21.74 1.08 31.01
C VAL A 41 22.63 1.81 29.99
N GLY A 42 23.95 1.58 30.03
CA GLY A 42 24.89 2.15 29.07
C GLY A 42 24.66 1.63 27.64
N LEU A 43 24.49 0.32 27.47
CA LEU A 43 24.20 -0.31 26.18
C LEU A 43 22.90 0.23 25.55
N ARG A 44 21.84 0.33 26.35
CA ARG A 44 20.56 0.87 25.90
C ARG A 44 20.68 2.31 25.42
N ALA A 45 21.39 3.16 26.16
CA ALA A 45 21.64 4.53 25.76
C ALA A 45 22.39 4.62 24.43
N ILE A 46 23.41 3.78 24.22
CA ILE A 46 24.16 3.71 22.96
C ILE A 46 23.26 3.30 21.79
N ASN A 47 22.41 2.28 21.97
CA ASN A 47 21.50 1.82 20.93
C ASN A 47 20.45 2.89 20.56
N ILE A 48 19.89 3.59 21.56
CA ILE A 48 19.00 4.74 21.34
C ILE A 48 19.72 5.83 20.53
N ILE A 49 20.96 6.18 20.88
CA ILE A 49 21.73 7.20 20.15
C ILE A 49 21.93 6.80 18.69
N LYS A 50 22.28 5.53 18.42
CA LYS A 50 22.48 5.05 17.05
C LYS A 50 21.20 5.04 16.23
N VAL A 51 20.09 4.60 16.83
CA VAL A 51 18.78 4.62 16.16
C VAL A 51 18.35 6.05 15.87
N ASN A 52 18.58 6.99 16.79
CA ASN A 52 18.37 8.41 16.54
C ASN A 52 19.23 8.92 15.37
N GLN A 53 20.51 8.57 15.30
CA GLN A 53 21.37 8.95 14.16
C GLN A 53 20.84 8.41 12.83
N GLU A 54 20.28 7.20 12.82
CA GLU A 54 19.68 6.62 11.61
C GLU A 54 18.37 7.32 11.23
N SER A 55 17.54 7.64 12.22
CA SER A 55 16.34 8.47 12.05
C SER A 55 16.70 9.85 11.46
N ASP A 56 17.75 10.49 11.96
CA ASP A 56 18.21 11.79 11.46
C ASP A 56 18.69 11.71 10.01
N LYS A 57 19.45 10.66 9.65
CA LYS A 57 19.87 10.42 8.26
C LYS A 57 18.67 10.19 7.34
N ALA A 58 17.70 9.40 7.78
CA ALA A 58 16.48 9.16 7.02
C ALA A 58 15.68 10.45 6.82
N ASN A 59 15.53 11.27 7.86
CA ASN A 59 14.88 12.58 7.78
C ASN A 59 15.61 13.51 6.81
N MET A 60 16.94 13.58 6.87
CA MET A 60 17.75 14.36 5.92
C MET A 60 17.58 13.85 4.49
N TYR A 61 17.51 12.53 4.30
CA TYR A 61 17.25 11.93 2.99
C TYR A 61 15.87 12.34 2.45
N LEU A 62 14.82 12.24 3.28
CA LEU A 62 13.46 12.64 2.93
C LEU A 62 13.38 14.13 2.59
N GLU A 63 14.11 14.98 3.30
CA GLU A 63 14.20 16.41 3.01
C GLU A 63 14.79 16.67 1.61
N LEU A 64 15.95 16.06 1.32
CA LEU A 64 16.60 16.18 0.02
C LEU A 64 15.74 15.60 -1.11
N ALA A 65 15.18 14.41 -0.90
CA ALA A 65 14.28 13.77 -1.85
C ALA A 65 13.09 14.67 -2.16
N SER A 66 12.43 15.22 -1.14
CA SER A 66 11.30 16.14 -1.28
C SER A 66 11.67 17.38 -2.09
N LYS A 67 12.82 18.00 -1.80
CA LYS A 67 13.33 19.15 -2.54
C LYS A 67 13.56 18.85 -4.02
N HIS A 68 14.21 17.71 -4.30
CA HIS A 68 14.47 17.28 -5.67
C HIS A 68 13.17 16.94 -6.41
N SER A 69 12.28 16.18 -5.77
CA SER A 69 10.96 15.83 -6.32
C SER A 69 10.10 17.04 -6.60
N TYR A 70 10.10 18.04 -5.71
CA TYR A 70 9.36 19.29 -5.91
C TYR A 70 9.85 20.04 -7.14
N LYS A 71 11.17 20.22 -7.27
CA LYS A 71 11.78 20.89 -8.42
C LYS A 71 11.49 20.17 -9.73
N GLU A 72 11.64 18.84 -9.73
CA GLU A 72 11.37 18.02 -10.92
C GLU A 72 9.89 18.03 -11.29
N ALA A 73 9.01 17.99 -10.29
CA ALA A 73 7.56 18.07 -10.49
C ALA A 73 7.16 19.40 -11.12
N LEU A 74 7.72 20.53 -10.67
CA LEU A 74 7.50 21.83 -11.27
C LEU A 74 7.98 21.90 -12.73
N ASN A 75 9.14 21.33 -13.03
CA ASN A 75 9.66 21.30 -14.40
C ASN A 75 8.73 20.50 -15.31
N LYS A 76 8.34 19.29 -14.89
CA LYS A 76 7.41 18.44 -15.64
C LYS A 76 6.02 19.07 -15.81
N LEU A 77 5.52 19.75 -14.78
CA LEU A 77 4.29 20.52 -14.85
C LEU A 77 4.40 21.65 -15.89
N ALA A 78 5.54 22.36 -15.95
CA ALA A 78 5.79 23.38 -16.95
C ALA A 78 5.84 22.80 -18.37
N GLU A 79 6.65 21.76 -18.58
CA GLU A 79 6.78 21.10 -19.89
C GLU A 79 5.46 20.52 -20.40
N ASN A 80 4.55 20.20 -19.49
CA ASN A 80 3.27 19.60 -19.79
C ASN A 80 2.09 20.59 -19.60
N GLY A 81 2.37 21.89 -19.71
CA GLY A 81 1.35 22.93 -19.85
C GLY A 81 0.46 23.13 -18.62
N GLY A 82 0.91 22.77 -17.42
CA GLY A 82 0.15 22.89 -16.17
C GLY A 82 -0.56 21.62 -15.75
N TYR A 83 -0.35 20.51 -16.46
CA TYR A 83 -0.98 19.22 -16.18
C TYR A 83 0.00 18.18 -15.67
N TYR A 84 -0.50 17.24 -14.87
CA TYR A 84 0.21 16.02 -14.49
C TYR A 84 0.69 15.24 -15.72
N GLU A 85 1.91 14.68 -15.71
CA GLU A 85 2.54 14.14 -16.92
C GLU A 85 1.76 13.00 -17.59
N LEU A 86 1.00 12.22 -16.80
CA LEU A 86 0.16 11.10 -17.27
C LEU A 86 -1.28 11.52 -17.57
N ASN A 87 -1.54 12.83 -17.75
CA ASN A 87 -2.87 13.27 -18.17
C ASN A 87 -3.26 12.67 -19.54
N ARG A 88 -4.56 12.66 -19.80
CA ARG A 88 -5.15 12.12 -21.02
C ARG A 88 -5.41 13.17 -22.10
N CYS A 89 -4.88 14.39 -21.95
CA CYS A 89 -5.05 15.43 -22.95
C CYS A 89 -4.34 15.04 -24.25
N GLU A 90 -4.89 15.48 -25.36
CA GLU A 90 -4.24 15.34 -26.65
C GLU A 90 -2.93 16.14 -26.67
N LYS A 91 -1.90 15.57 -27.28
CA LYS A 91 -0.61 16.22 -27.50
C LYS A 91 -0.36 16.37 -28.99
N THR A 92 0.31 17.46 -29.39
CA THR A 92 0.77 17.61 -30.76
C THR A 92 1.76 16.51 -31.11
N SER A 93 1.72 15.98 -32.34
CA SER A 93 2.78 15.09 -32.82
C SER A 93 4.11 15.85 -32.88
N LYS A 94 5.22 15.15 -32.57
CA LYS A 94 6.57 15.72 -32.75
C LYS A 94 6.75 16.12 -34.21
N THR A 95 7.04 17.39 -34.46
CA THR A 95 7.24 17.90 -35.81
C THR A 95 8.71 17.74 -36.22
N THR A 96 8.98 17.79 -37.53
CA THR A 96 10.36 17.73 -38.06
C THR A 96 11.19 18.98 -37.71
N THR A 97 10.55 20.11 -37.39
CA THR A 97 11.20 21.38 -37.05
C THR A 97 11.29 21.64 -35.55
N GLU A 98 10.31 21.15 -34.77
CA GLU A 98 10.30 21.22 -33.31
C GLU A 98 10.15 19.79 -32.79
N GLN A 99 11.24 19.20 -32.29
CA GLN A 99 11.29 17.83 -31.74
C GLN A 99 10.52 17.67 -30.42
N GLU A 100 9.57 18.55 -30.14
CA GLU A 100 8.88 18.66 -28.86
C GLU A 100 7.38 18.46 -29.01
N GLU A 101 6.75 17.95 -27.96
CA GLU A 101 5.30 17.75 -27.86
C GLU A 101 4.71 18.86 -27.01
N TYR A 102 3.51 19.32 -27.37
CA TYR A 102 2.76 20.33 -26.64
C TYR A 102 1.40 19.76 -26.25
N VAL A 103 1.00 19.93 -24.98
CA VAL A 103 -0.36 19.61 -24.53
C VAL A 103 -1.35 20.58 -25.15
N ILE A 104 -2.41 20.07 -25.76
CA ILE A 104 -3.46 20.88 -26.37
C ILE A 104 -4.50 21.21 -25.30
N TRP A 105 -4.50 22.43 -24.78
CA TRP A 105 -5.38 22.84 -23.67
C TRP A 105 -6.86 22.60 -23.95
N ASN A 106 -7.35 22.91 -25.16
CA ASN A 106 -8.75 22.71 -25.52
C ASN A 106 -9.22 21.23 -25.50
N SER A 107 -8.29 20.28 -25.43
CA SER A 107 -8.61 18.85 -25.32
C SER A 107 -8.70 18.36 -23.87
N CYS A 108 -8.28 19.19 -22.92
CA CYS A 108 -8.31 18.88 -21.50
C CYS A 108 -9.67 19.23 -20.89
N PRO A 109 -10.09 18.57 -19.80
CA PRO A 109 -11.35 18.89 -19.12
C PRO A 109 -11.23 20.12 -18.21
N VAL A 110 -10.22 20.16 -17.33
CA VAL A 110 -10.03 21.18 -16.29
C VAL A 110 -8.54 21.47 -16.12
N LEU A 111 -8.17 22.75 -16.11
CA LEU A 111 -6.82 23.20 -15.78
C LEU A 111 -6.72 23.49 -14.29
N ASN A 112 -6.11 22.58 -13.53
CA ASN A 112 -5.79 22.74 -12.11
C ASN A 112 -4.29 22.44 -11.86
N PRO A 113 -3.43 23.46 -11.96
CA PRO A 113 -1.98 23.30 -11.79
C PRO A 113 -1.59 22.84 -10.37
N SER A 114 -2.30 23.29 -9.34
CA SER A 114 -2.00 22.94 -7.95
C SER A 114 -2.25 21.46 -7.67
N ALA A 115 -3.41 20.94 -8.05
CA ALA A 115 -3.72 19.51 -7.92
C ALA A 115 -2.76 18.66 -8.77
N SER A 116 -2.47 19.11 -9.99
CA SER A 116 -1.50 18.44 -10.88
C SER A 116 -0.10 18.40 -10.28
N LEU A 117 0.34 19.47 -9.61
CA LEU A 117 1.63 19.53 -8.93
C LEU A 117 1.70 18.55 -7.77
N VAL A 118 0.64 18.44 -6.95
CA VAL A 118 0.57 17.47 -5.85
C VAL A 118 0.75 16.04 -6.36
N GLU A 119 0.01 15.65 -7.40
CA GLU A 119 0.12 14.31 -7.98
C GLU A 119 1.51 14.05 -8.58
N GLN A 120 2.11 15.06 -9.21
CA GLN A 120 3.47 14.95 -9.72
C GLN A 120 4.51 14.82 -8.59
N ILE A 121 4.41 15.62 -7.52
CA ILE A 121 5.29 15.51 -6.34
C ILE A 121 5.22 14.11 -5.76
N LYS A 122 4.01 13.57 -5.54
CA LYS A 122 3.81 12.23 -4.99
C LYS A 122 4.51 11.17 -5.84
N ARG A 123 4.37 11.28 -7.16
CA ARG A 123 5.01 10.35 -8.09
C ARG A 123 6.53 10.44 -8.04
N GLU A 124 7.10 11.64 -8.18
CA GLU A 124 8.56 11.81 -8.17
C GLU A 124 9.15 11.34 -6.84
N LEU A 125 8.52 11.71 -5.72
CA LEU A 125 8.99 11.37 -4.39
C LEU A 125 8.96 9.86 -4.14
N LYS A 126 7.94 9.15 -4.65
CA LYS A 126 7.90 7.68 -4.55
C LYS A 126 9.10 7.01 -5.24
N GLN A 127 9.62 7.58 -6.31
CA GLN A 127 10.83 7.05 -6.96
C GLN A 127 12.04 7.16 -6.05
N TYR A 128 12.20 8.30 -5.35
CA TYR A 128 13.28 8.47 -4.37
C TYR A 128 13.11 7.56 -3.15
N LEU A 129 11.90 7.44 -2.61
CA LEU A 129 11.66 6.52 -1.48
C LEU A 129 12.15 5.10 -1.79
N ASN A 130 11.91 4.61 -3.02
CA ASN A 130 12.28 3.27 -3.46
C ASN A 130 13.81 3.02 -3.55
N ILE A 131 14.64 4.06 -3.64
CA ILE A 131 16.10 3.92 -3.75
C ILE A 131 16.83 4.09 -2.41
N TYR A 132 16.13 4.52 -1.35
CA TYR A 132 16.74 4.64 -0.02
C TYR A 132 17.30 3.29 0.44
N GLN A 133 18.47 3.34 1.07
CA GLN A 133 19.13 2.21 1.72
C GLN A 133 19.75 2.66 3.04
N SER A 134 19.42 1.97 4.11
CA SER A 134 20.00 2.17 5.43
C SER A 134 21.44 1.63 5.46
N ASN A 135 22.31 2.34 6.18
CA ASN A 135 23.69 1.93 6.46
C ASN A 135 23.90 1.81 7.98
N TYR A 136 22.91 1.29 8.69
CA TYR A 136 22.96 0.99 10.11
C TYR A 136 23.94 -0.17 10.40
N TYR A 137 24.77 0.03 11.42
CA TYR A 137 25.70 -0.98 11.90
C TYR A 137 25.38 -1.32 13.35
N LYS A 138 25.27 -2.63 13.65
CA LYS A 138 25.04 -3.16 14.99
C LYS A 138 26.13 -2.67 15.94
N THR A 139 25.81 -2.54 17.23
CA THR A 139 26.81 -2.22 18.25
C THR A 139 27.64 -3.46 18.60
N GLU A 140 28.92 -3.46 18.22
CA GLU A 140 29.88 -4.52 18.57
C GLU A 140 30.55 -4.17 19.92
N LEU A 141 29.93 -4.57 21.04
CA LEU A 141 30.43 -4.25 22.39
C LEU A 141 31.12 -5.41 23.11
N GLU A 142 31.17 -6.61 22.52
CA GLU A 142 31.76 -7.80 23.16
C GLU A 142 33.24 -7.61 23.56
N ASN A 143 33.97 -6.68 22.95
CA ASN A 143 35.41 -6.51 23.19
C ASN A 143 35.81 -5.28 24.04
N GLN A 144 34.91 -4.35 24.39
CA GLN A 144 35.29 -3.08 25.03
C GLN A 144 34.86 -2.91 26.49
N PHE A 145 33.87 -3.66 26.97
CA PHE A 145 33.32 -3.51 28.33
C PHE A 145 33.31 -4.79 29.17
N ASP A 146 33.97 -5.86 28.71
CA ASP A 146 34.10 -7.13 29.46
C ASP A 146 32.74 -7.69 29.95
N ILE A 147 31.69 -7.50 29.14
CA ILE A 147 30.32 -7.95 29.43
C ILE A 147 30.32 -9.48 29.32
N THR A 148 30.55 -10.15 30.44
CA THR A 148 30.79 -11.61 30.55
C THR A 148 29.51 -12.45 30.49
N LYS A 149 28.35 -11.82 30.28
CA LYS A 149 27.08 -12.49 30.02
C LYS A 149 26.30 -11.77 28.95
N THR A 150 26.50 -12.18 27.70
CA THR A 150 25.40 -12.21 26.75
C THR A 150 24.41 -13.25 27.25
N GLU A 151 23.48 -12.84 28.13
CA GLU A 151 22.27 -13.65 28.32
C GLU A 151 21.66 -13.86 26.94
N LYS A 152 21.47 -15.14 26.60
CA LYS A 152 20.84 -15.62 25.37
C LYS A 152 19.36 -15.20 25.34
N PHE A 153 19.08 -13.90 25.32
CA PHE A 153 17.73 -13.36 25.26
C PHE A 153 17.14 -13.44 23.84
N TYR A 154 17.92 -13.90 22.86
CA TYR A 154 17.52 -14.04 21.47
C TYR A 154 18.05 -15.34 20.87
N GLU A 155 17.46 -16.49 21.21
CA GLU A 155 17.65 -17.74 20.45
C GLU A 155 16.81 -17.78 19.15
N GLU A 156 16.24 -16.65 18.69
CA GLU A 156 15.41 -16.61 17.46
C GLU A 156 15.83 -15.57 16.42
N ILE A 157 16.90 -14.79 16.61
CA ILE A 157 17.36 -13.87 15.55
C ILE A 157 18.49 -14.56 14.78
N PRO A 158 18.30 -14.92 13.49
CA PRO A 158 19.30 -15.61 12.67
C PRO A 158 20.60 -14.82 12.59
N GLU A 159 21.72 -15.50 12.32
CA GLU A 159 23.10 -15.00 12.25
C GLU A 159 23.37 -13.94 11.14
N GLY A 160 22.33 -13.26 10.63
CA GLY A 160 22.34 -12.14 9.67
C GLY A 160 21.74 -10.83 10.22
N VAL A 161 21.75 -10.62 11.53
CA VAL A 161 21.06 -9.51 12.24
C VAL A 161 21.39 -8.10 11.72
N ARG A 162 22.62 -7.87 11.25
CA ARG A 162 23.00 -6.56 10.66
C ARG A 162 22.20 -6.28 9.38
N ASP A 163 21.98 -7.29 8.56
CA ASP A 163 21.16 -7.15 7.36
C ASP A 163 19.69 -6.97 7.74
N ALA A 164 19.24 -7.55 8.85
CA ALA A 164 17.87 -7.38 9.33
C ALA A 164 17.54 -5.92 9.70
N TYR A 165 18.36 -5.21 10.49
CA TYR A 165 18.09 -3.80 10.82
C TYR A 165 18.18 -2.89 9.61
N ASN A 166 19.21 -3.06 8.77
CA ASN A 166 19.33 -2.32 7.51
C ASN A 166 18.11 -2.54 6.62
N TYR A 167 17.67 -3.78 6.47
CA TYR A 167 16.48 -4.14 5.72
C TYR A 167 15.23 -3.50 6.31
N LEU A 168 15.01 -3.62 7.63
CA LEU A 168 13.83 -3.06 8.31
C LEU A 168 13.75 -1.54 8.15
N TYR A 169 14.82 -0.81 8.46
CA TYR A 169 14.83 0.64 8.33
C TYR A 169 14.69 1.08 6.87
N THR A 170 15.36 0.39 5.95
CA THR A 170 15.19 0.60 4.50
C THR A 170 13.73 0.45 4.09
N LYS A 171 13.07 -0.63 4.53
CA LYS A 171 11.68 -0.91 4.19
C LYS A 171 10.73 0.10 4.83
N ASN A 172 11.00 0.55 6.06
CA ASN A 172 10.18 1.57 6.72
C ASN A 172 10.19 2.88 5.92
N ILE A 173 11.33 3.30 5.38
CA ILE A 173 11.40 4.47 4.48
C ILE A 173 10.72 4.20 3.14
N GLN A 174 11.03 3.08 2.48
CA GLN A 174 10.46 2.72 1.17
C GLN A 174 8.92 2.63 1.19
N ASN A 175 8.37 2.18 2.32
CA ASN A 175 6.93 2.00 2.55
C ASN A 175 6.26 3.24 3.18
N THR A 176 7.03 4.27 3.54
CA THR A 176 6.47 5.54 4.03
C THR A 176 5.57 6.14 2.96
N ASN A 177 4.43 6.70 3.39
CA ASN A 177 3.47 7.35 2.53
C ASN A 177 3.47 8.87 2.75
N ILE A 178 3.10 9.62 1.73
CA ILE A 178 2.82 11.05 1.86
C ILE A 178 1.37 11.17 2.34
N ILE A 179 1.18 11.64 3.57
CA ILE A 179 -0.16 11.87 4.14
C ILE A 179 -0.78 13.10 3.48
N LYS A 180 -0.02 14.19 3.43
CA LYS A 180 -0.54 15.50 3.02
C LYS A 180 0.53 16.33 2.29
N VAL A 181 0.10 17.11 1.31
CA VAL A 181 0.89 18.18 0.68
C VAL A 181 0.07 19.45 0.78
N GLU A 182 0.52 20.39 1.58
CA GLU A 182 -0.11 21.69 1.77
C GLU A 182 0.70 22.76 1.06
N PHE A 183 -0.01 23.72 0.46
CA PHE A 183 0.61 24.95 -0.02
C PHE A 183 0.27 26.03 1.00
N SER A 184 1.27 26.75 1.46
CA SER A 184 1.13 28.04 2.14
C SER A 184 1.67 29.14 1.22
N ASN A 185 1.55 30.40 1.65
CA ASN A 185 2.03 31.53 0.85
C ASN A 185 3.54 31.49 0.58
N GLU A 186 4.32 30.90 1.49
CA GLU A 186 5.78 30.89 1.43
C GLU A 186 6.34 29.48 1.23
N ASP A 187 5.68 28.44 1.76
CA ASP A 187 6.18 27.07 1.78
C ASP A 187 5.15 26.05 1.26
N VAL A 188 5.67 24.98 0.67
CA VAL A 188 4.99 23.70 0.46
C VAL A 188 5.39 22.76 1.58
N ILE A 189 4.40 22.27 2.33
CA ILE A 189 4.59 21.38 3.48
C ILE A 189 4.22 19.97 3.05
N ILE A 190 5.21 19.06 3.06
CA ILE A 190 5.02 17.64 2.74
C ILE A 190 5.07 16.86 4.06
N THR A 191 3.94 16.28 4.45
CA THR A 191 3.81 15.47 5.66
C THR A 191 3.84 13.99 5.30
N PHE A 192 4.78 13.25 5.89
CA PHE A 192 4.92 11.81 5.72
C PHE A 192 4.22 11.05 6.85
N SER A 193 3.96 9.76 6.60
CA SER A 193 3.53 8.84 7.66
C SER A 193 4.62 8.64 8.71
N ASP A 194 4.20 8.38 9.94
CA ASP A 194 5.09 8.03 11.04
C ASP A 194 6.02 6.86 10.66
N ILE A 195 7.30 6.99 10.99
CA ILE A 195 8.34 6.00 10.68
C ILE A 195 8.89 5.46 11.99
N ALA A 196 8.69 4.16 12.23
CA ALA A 196 9.16 3.49 13.44
C ALA A 196 10.55 2.86 13.23
N TYR A 197 11.44 3.03 14.19
CA TYR A 197 12.78 2.43 14.21
C TYR A 197 12.93 1.59 15.48
N LEU A 198 13.02 0.27 15.32
CA LEU A 198 13.23 -0.67 16.42
C LEU A 198 14.58 -0.42 17.12
N ILE A 199 14.59 -0.38 18.46
CA ILE A 199 15.81 -0.25 19.26
C ILE A 199 16.46 -1.62 19.45
N GLU A 200 17.78 -1.68 19.26
CA GLU A 200 18.55 -2.92 19.37
C GLU A 200 18.58 -3.47 20.81
N ASN A 201 18.39 -4.79 20.96
CA ASN A 201 18.52 -5.57 22.21
C ASN A 201 17.66 -5.06 23.39
N ASP A 202 16.51 -4.46 23.11
CA ASP A 202 15.52 -4.04 24.12
C ASP A 202 14.22 -4.86 23.96
N GLU A 203 13.36 -4.87 24.99
CA GLU A 203 11.95 -5.23 24.80
C GLU A 203 11.38 -4.38 23.65
N PRO A 204 10.43 -4.90 22.83
CA PRO A 204 10.04 -4.28 21.55
C PRO A 204 9.68 -2.80 21.73
N SER A 205 10.65 -1.94 21.44
CA SER A 205 10.62 -0.50 21.70
C SER A 205 11.11 0.21 20.45
N TYR A 206 10.49 1.35 20.19
CA TYR A 206 10.63 2.06 18.92
C TYR A 206 10.90 3.53 19.17
N ILE A 207 11.73 4.10 18.31
CA ILE A 207 11.78 5.54 18.10
C ILE A 207 10.88 5.83 16.90
N THR A 208 9.95 6.76 17.02
CA THR A 208 9.06 7.15 15.92
C THR A 208 9.43 8.54 15.42
N SER A 209 9.81 8.64 14.15
CA SER A 209 9.95 9.92 13.45
C SER A 209 8.63 10.33 12.81
N LYS A 210 8.34 11.62 12.79
CA LYS A 210 7.16 12.22 12.14
C LYS A 210 7.61 13.28 11.12
N PRO A 211 8.11 12.86 9.95
CA PRO A 211 8.78 13.80 9.05
C PRO A 211 7.80 14.80 8.45
N GLN A 212 8.10 16.09 8.62
CA GLN A 212 7.44 17.20 7.95
C GLN A 212 8.50 18.05 7.27
N ILE A 213 8.38 18.17 5.95
CA ILE A 213 9.37 18.86 5.12
C ILE A 213 8.77 20.14 4.55
N TYR A 214 9.49 21.24 4.71
CA TYR A 214 9.12 22.56 4.22
C TYR A 214 9.99 22.90 3.00
N GLN A 215 9.36 23.34 1.91
CA GLN A 215 10.03 23.75 0.68
C GLN A 215 9.50 25.10 0.20
N GLU A 216 10.38 26.04 -0.16
CA GLU A 216 9.95 27.34 -0.66
C GLU A 216 9.01 27.18 -1.87
N SER A 217 7.81 27.74 -1.75
CA SER A 217 6.74 27.61 -2.74
C SER A 217 7.02 28.45 -3.97
N SER A 218 6.86 27.84 -5.15
CA SER A 218 6.87 28.56 -6.41
C SER A 218 5.45 28.98 -6.78
N SER A 219 5.25 30.26 -7.07
CA SER A 219 3.92 30.75 -7.50
C SER A 219 3.46 30.03 -8.76
N LEU A 220 2.25 29.46 -8.69
CA LEU A 220 1.53 28.87 -9.82
C LEU A 220 0.57 29.87 -10.48
N SER A 221 0.48 31.11 -9.98
CA SER A 221 -0.40 32.16 -10.52
C SER A 221 -0.15 32.44 -12.01
N ILE A 222 1.07 32.17 -12.49
CA ILE A 222 1.44 32.32 -13.89
C ILE A 222 0.53 31.52 -14.84
N TYR A 223 0.01 30.38 -14.40
CA TYR A 223 -0.92 29.59 -15.21
C TYR A 223 -2.28 30.27 -15.32
N GLU A 224 -2.75 30.89 -14.24
CA GLU A 224 -3.98 31.68 -14.23
C GLU A 224 -3.83 32.92 -15.13
N ASP A 225 -2.73 33.64 -14.99
CA ASP A 225 -2.43 34.83 -15.79
C ASP A 225 -2.43 34.50 -17.30
N ILE A 226 -1.78 33.40 -17.68
CA ILE A 226 -1.76 32.92 -19.07
C ILE A 226 -3.17 32.53 -19.51
N TYR A 227 -3.89 31.77 -18.68
CA TYR A 227 -5.24 31.32 -18.97
C TYR A 227 -6.18 32.50 -19.23
N ASN A 228 -6.18 33.49 -18.34
CA ASN A 228 -6.99 34.70 -18.43
C ASN A 228 -6.60 35.54 -19.66
N SER A 229 -5.31 35.70 -19.94
CA SER A 229 -4.83 36.43 -21.13
C SER A 229 -5.34 35.77 -22.41
N ILE A 230 -5.25 34.44 -22.54
CA ILE A 230 -5.76 33.72 -23.72
C ILE A 230 -7.28 33.80 -23.80
N ASN A 231 -7.99 33.53 -22.70
CA ASN A 231 -9.44 33.52 -22.69
C ASN A 231 -10.03 34.86 -23.13
N ASN A 232 -9.45 35.97 -22.65
CA ASN A 232 -9.92 37.32 -22.93
C ASN A 232 -9.46 37.86 -24.30
N ASN A 233 -8.26 37.48 -24.73
CA ASN A 233 -7.61 38.11 -25.88
C ASN A 233 -7.47 37.24 -27.13
N CYS A 234 -7.73 35.93 -27.05
CA CYS A 234 -7.47 35.02 -28.16
C CYS A 234 -8.69 34.24 -28.65
N ILE A 235 -9.61 33.88 -27.75
CA ILE A 235 -10.74 33.05 -28.11
C ILE A 235 -11.67 33.83 -29.05
N ASN A 236 -11.94 33.24 -30.22
CA ASN A 236 -12.69 33.82 -31.33
C ASN A 236 -12.08 35.11 -31.92
N LYS A 237 -10.78 35.37 -31.73
CA LYS A 237 -10.06 36.51 -32.33
C LYS A 237 -9.10 36.07 -33.44
N GLU A 238 -8.62 37.03 -34.22
CA GLU A 238 -7.61 36.76 -35.24
C GLU A 238 -6.26 36.40 -34.59
N LYS A 239 -5.52 35.47 -35.20
CA LYS A 239 -4.26 34.94 -34.65
C LYS A 239 -3.22 36.03 -34.37
N GLN A 240 -3.09 37.01 -35.26
CA GLN A 240 -2.14 38.11 -35.13
C GLN A 240 -2.49 39.03 -33.95
N GLU A 241 -3.79 39.28 -33.73
CA GLU A 241 -4.29 40.08 -32.60
C GLU A 241 -4.00 39.36 -31.28
N CYS A 242 -4.36 38.07 -31.18
CA CYS A 242 -4.05 37.22 -30.04
C CYS A 242 -2.55 37.24 -29.69
N GLU A 243 -1.68 37.04 -30.68
CA GLU A 243 -0.23 37.03 -30.48
C GLU A 243 0.29 38.37 -29.94
N ASN A 244 -0.20 39.48 -30.48
CA ASN A 244 0.20 40.82 -30.05
C ASN A 244 -0.25 41.11 -28.61
N GLU A 245 -1.46 40.71 -28.22
CA GLU A 245 -1.96 40.92 -26.86
C GLU A 245 -1.18 40.07 -25.83
N ILE A 246 -1.01 38.75 -26.08
CA ILE A 246 -0.26 37.88 -25.15
C ILE A 246 1.18 38.40 -24.95
N LYS A 247 1.84 38.89 -26.01
CA LYS A 247 3.21 39.42 -25.93
C LYS A 247 3.34 40.70 -25.08
N LYS A 248 2.25 41.46 -24.87
CA LYS A 248 2.26 42.61 -23.94
C LYS A 248 2.36 42.14 -22.50
N ASP A 249 1.64 41.08 -22.16
CA ASP A 249 1.58 40.53 -20.80
C ASP A 249 2.85 39.72 -20.47
N PHE A 250 3.43 39.02 -21.46
CA PHE A 250 4.54 38.09 -21.25
C PHE A 250 5.75 38.37 -22.14
N LYS A 251 6.69 39.21 -21.67
CA LYS A 251 7.86 39.67 -22.45
C LYS A 251 8.75 38.58 -23.09
N LYS A 252 8.80 37.38 -22.51
CA LYS A 252 9.66 36.27 -22.97
C LYS A 252 8.90 35.18 -23.72
N ILE A 253 7.60 35.37 -23.97
CA ILE A 253 6.79 34.35 -24.61
C ILE A 253 7.19 34.19 -26.08
N GLN A 254 7.32 32.94 -26.50
CA GLN A 254 7.50 32.56 -27.89
C GLN A 254 6.20 31.94 -28.37
N ILE A 255 5.70 32.42 -29.50
CA ILE A 255 4.44 32.00 -30.09
C ILE A 255 4.72 31.57 -31.52
N ASN A 256 4.38 30.33 -31.84
CA ASN A 256 4.51 29.75 -33.18
C ASN A 256 3.15 29.25 -33.65
N ASN A 257 2.94 29.24 -34.97
CA ASN A 257 1.70 28.76 -35.57
C ASN A 257 1.93 27.38 -36.17
N PHE A 258 1.07 26.41 -35.82
CA PHE A 258 1.11 25.07 -36.38
C PHE A 258 -0.31 24.62 -36.75
N ASN A 259 -0.60 24.58 -38.06
CA ASN A 259 -1.95 24.34 -38.58
C ASN A 259 -2.98 25.33 -37.99
N ASN A 260 -4.03 24.82 -37.36
CA ASN A 260 -5.03 25.61 -36.63
C ASN A 260 -4.61 25.98 -35.20
N LEU A 261 -3.51 25.43 -34.68
CA LEU A 261 -3.05 25.64 -33.32
C LEU A 261 -2.07 26.82 -33.20
N ILE A 262 -2.09 27.45 -32.03
CA ILE A 262 -1.09 28.39 -31.55
C ILE A 262 -0.26 27.65 -30.49
N LEU A 263 1.05 27.54 -30.73
CA LEU A 263 2.02 26.92 -29.83
C LEU A 263 2.64 28.00 -28.96
N VAL A 264 2.71 27.77 -27.66
CA VAL A 264 3.23 28.73 -26.68
C VAL A 264 4.39 28.10 -25.93
N ARG A 265 5.49 28.86 -25.83
CA ARG A 265 6.62 28.58 -24.92
C ARG A 265 6.88 29.80 -24.05
N LEU A 266 6.83 29.62 -22.74
CA LEU A 266 7.15 30.68 -21.79
C LEU A 266 8.24 30.21 -20.82
N PRO A 267 9.48 30.71 -20.96
CA PRO A 267 10.53 30.45 -19.98
C PRO A 267 10.20 31.11 -18.63
N THR A 268 10.18 30.31 -17.56
CA THR A 268 9.98 30.74 -16.17
C THR A 268 11.19 30.38 -15.31
N LYS A 269 11.14 30.66 -14.01
CA LYS A 269 12.19 30.24 -13.06
C LYS A 269 12.22 28.73 -12.84
N THR A 270 11.08 28.06 -12.97
CA THR A 270 10.88 26.65 -12.61
C THR A 270 10.91 25.71 -13.81
N GLY A 271 10.94 26.24 -15.03
CA GLY A 271 10.94 25.48 -16.27
C GLY A 271 10.47 26.31 -17.45
N THR A 272 10.24 25.68 -18.60
CA THR A 272 9.57 26.34 -19.73
C THR A 272 8.15 25.82 -19.83
N ILE A 273 7.17 26.70 -19.65
CA ILE A 273 5.76 26.34 -19.84
C ILE A 273 5.52 26.11 -21.33
N LYS A 274 5.03 24.92 -21.70
CA LYS A 274 4.77 24.54 -23.09
C LYS A 274 3.34 24.02 -23.24
N PHE A 275 2.57 24.63 -24.12
CA PHE A 275 1.23 24.15 -24.49
C PHE A 275 0.82 24.66 -25.86
N ALA A 276 -0.27 24.10 -26.37
CA ALA A 276 -0.91 24.52 -27.60
C ALA A 276 -2.40 24.78 -27.35
N PHE A 277 -3.01 25.65 -28.15
CA PHE A 277 -4.46 25.84 -28.14
C PHE A 277 -5.00 26.23 -29.52
N ASP A 278 -6.27 25.91 -29.77
CA ASP A 278 -7.05 26.34 -30.92
C ASP A 278 -7.87 27.58 -30.53
N PRO A 279 -7.61 28.76 -31.11
CA PRO A 279 -8.33 29.99 -30.74
C PRO A 279 -9.81 29.95 -31.13
N LYS A 280 -10.26 28.98 -31.93
CA LYS A 280 -11.68 28.81 -32.30
C LYS A 280 -12.47 27.92 -31.34
N LYS A 281 -11.80 27.33 -30.33
CA LYS A 281 -12.43 26.45 -29.35
C LYS A 281 -12.35 27.10 -27.96
N PRO A 282 -13.32 26.87 -27.08
CA PRO A 282 -13.21 27.30 -25.69
C PRO A 282 -12.03 26.60 -24.99
N LEU A 283 -11.45 27.27 -24.00
CA LEU A 283 -10.48 26.67 -23.10
C LEU A 283 -11.18 25.78 -22.05
N PRO A 284 -10.45 24.86 -21.40
CA PRO A 284 -10.94 24.11 -20.25
C PRO A 284 -11.30 25.05 -19.10
N GLU A 285 -12.14 24.61 -18.17
CA GLU A 285 -12.39 25.38 -16.95
C GLU A 285 -11.09 25.52 -16.14
N TYR A 286 -10.77 26.74 -15.70
CA TYR A 286 -9.67 26.96 -14.75
C TYR A 286 -10.19 26.78 -13.33
N GLN A 287 -9.54 25.93 -12.55
CA GLN A 287 -9.85 25.73 -11.14
C GLN A 287 -8.62 26.01 -10.30
N GLU A 288 -8.69 27.08 -9.52
CA GLU A 288 -7.79 27.27 -8.41
C GLU A 288 -8.34 26.44 -7.25
N THR A 289 -7.56 25.48 -6.75
CA THR A 289 -7.94 24.82 -5.51
C THR A 289 -7.81 25.87 -4.41
N GLU A 290 -8.92 26.44 -3.94
CA GLU A 290 -8.92 27.11 -2.63
C GLU A 290 -8.27 26.15 -1.64
N GLN A 291 -7.26 26.62 -0.91
CA GLN A 291 -6.62 25.90 0.20
C GLN A 291 -7.71 25.38 1.15
N ARG A 292 -8.20 24.17 0.89
CA ARG A 292 -8.88 23.37 1.90
C ARG A 292 -7.88 22.34 2.33
N ASP A 293 -7.61 22.37 3.62
CA ASP A 293 -6.92 21.31 4.33
C ASP A 293 -7.53 19.97 3.91
N TYR A 294 -6.85 19.26 3.01
CA TYR A 294 -7.11 17.85 2.79
C TYR A 294 -6.53 17.11 4.01
N GLU A 295 -7.22 17.20 5.14
CA GLU A 295 -7.02 16.30 6.26
C GLU A 295 -7.52 14.92 5.83
N PHE A 296 -6.59 14.06 5.42
CA PHE A 296 -6.89 12.64 5.20
C PHE A 296 -6.86 11.93 6.56
N SER A 297 -7.81 12.27 7.44
CA SER A 297 -8.15 11.48 8.63
C SER A 297 -9.57 10.95 8.50
N GLU A 298 -9.81 10.09 7.52
CA GLU A 298 -10.96 9.18 7.61
C GLU A 298 -10.57 8.01 8.50
N GLU A 299 -10.82 8.14 9.81
CA GLU A 299 -11.46 7.01 10.47
C GLU A 299 -12.79 6.80 9.74
N ILE A 300 -12.85 5.76 8.91
CA ILE A 300 -14.07 5.39 8.17
C ILE A 300 -15.14 5.01 9.20
N SER A 301 -15.97 5.98 9.55
CA SER A 301 -17.34 5.75 10.01
C SER A 301 -18.29 6.53 9.10
N GLU A 302 -18.39 6.09 7.83
CA GLU A 302 -19.41 6.62 6.92
C GLU A 302 -20.56 5.62 6.81
N GLU A 303 -21.76 6.07 7.20
CA GLU A 303 -23.02 5.49 6.77
C GLU A 303 -23.13 5.67 5.25
N ILE A 304 -22.75 4.63 4.50
CA ILE A 304 -22.99 4.55 3.06
C ILE A 304 -24.51 4.40 2.85
N GLU A 305 -25.13 5.37 2.18
CA GLU A 305 -26.52 5.25 1.73
C GLU A 305 -26.60 4.15 0.66
N ILE A 306 -27.20 3.01 1.02
CA ILE A 306 -27.18 1.79 0.22
C ILE A 306 -28.24 1.87 -0.89
N ASP A 307 -27.82 2.04 -2.15
CA ASP A 307 -28.68 1.74 -3.29
C ASP A 307 -28.79 0.21 -3.50
N GLN A 308 -29.84 -0.39 -2.92
CA GLN A 308 -30.05 -1.84 -2.91
C GLN A 308 -30.43 -2.43 -4.29
N GLY A 309 -30.65 -1.60 -5.32
CA GLY A 309 -31.20 -2.04 -6.60
C GLY A 309 -30.29 -2.97 -7.42
N LEU A 310 -28.98 -2.74 -7.40
CA LEU A 310 -28.03 -3.38 -8.33
C LEU A 310 -27.51 -4.75 -7.87
N CYS A 311 -27.63 -5.05 -6.57
CA CYS A 311 -27.18 -6.31 -5.95
C CYS A 311 -28.34 -7.24 -5.56
N ASN A 312 -29.52 -7.03 -6.14
CA ASN A 312 -30.71 -7.81 -5.88
C ASN A 312 -30.53 -9.31 -6.21
N GLY A 313 -31.03 -10.18 -5.32
CA GLY A 313 -30.91 -11.64 -5.45
C GLY A 313 -29.62 -12.22 -4.83
N LEU A 314 -28.80 -11.38 -4.21
CA LEU A 314 -27.70 -11.77 -3.34
C LEU A 314 -28.09 -11.59 -1.86
N ILE A 315 -27.18 -11.90 -0.93
CA ILE A 315 -27.43 -11.67 0.50
C ILE A 315 -27.58 -10.17 0.81
N SER A 316 -28.32 -9.82 1.86
CA SER A 316 -28.58 -8.43 2.22
C SER A 316 -27.32 -7.68 2.67
N GLY A 317 -27.28 -6.39 2.35
CA GLY A 317 -26.18 -5.49 2.73
C GLY A 317 -24.92 -5.64 1.87
N LEU A 318 -25.05 -6.12 0.63
CA LEU A 318 -23.99 -6.02 -0.37
C LEU A 318 -24.18 -4.74 -1.20
N ILE A 319 -23.07 -4.15 -1.61
CA ILE A 319 -23.04 -2.95 -2.46
C ILE A 319 -22.23 -3.24 -3.73
N PRO A 320 -22.51 -2.54 -4.85
CA PRO A 320 -21.76 -2.72 -6.08
C PRO A 320 -20.31 -2.27 -5.91
N VAL A 321 -19.40 -2.97 -6.58
CA VAL A 321 -17.99 -2.58 -6.65
C VAL A 321 -17.86 -1.38 -7.59
N ASN A 322 -17.16 -0.34 -7.15
CA ASN A 322 -16.82 0.82 -7.98
C ASN A 322 -15.88 0.38 -9.13
N GLN A 323 -16.23 0.70 -10.37
CA GLN A 323 -15.45 0.32 -11.55
C GLN A 323 -14.82 1.55 -12.22
N ASP A 324 -13.59 1.41 -12.71
CA ASP A 324 -12.84 2.45 -13.40
C ASP A 324 -11.84 1.84 -14.42
N ASP A 325 -10.80 2.58 -14.79
CA ASP A 325 -9.74 2.10 -15.68
C ASP A 325 -8.76 1.13 -14.99
N LYS A 326 -8.74 1.09 -13.66
CA LYS A 326 -7.86 0.24 -12.85
C LYS A 326 -8.54 -1.04 -12.36
N ILE A 327 -9.84 -1.02 -12.09
CA ILE A 327 -10.61 -2.17 -11.61
C ILE A 327 -11.90 -2.30 -12.40
N LYS A 328 -12.12 -3.47 -12.99
CA LYS A 328 -13.32 -3.79 -13.76
C LYS A 328 -13.91 -5.12 -13.35
N CYS A 329 -15.22 -5.25 -13.52
CA CYS A 329 -15.93 -6.51 -13.37
C CYS A 329 -16.09 -7.20 -14.72
N GLN A 330 -15.85 -8.51 -14.74
CA GLN A 330 -16.00 -9.30 -15.96
C GLN A 330 -17.48 -9.59 -16.23
N ASP A 331 -17.97 -9.12 -17.38
CA ASP A 331 -19.28 -9.43 -17.98
C ASP A 331 -20.55 -9.04 -17.18
N LYS A 332 -20.42 -8.63 -15.90
CA LYS A 332 -21.54 -8.32 -14.98
C LYS A 332 -21.15 -7.28 -13.93
N ILE A 333 -22.12 -6.79 -13.18
CA ILE A 333 -21.90 -6.02 -11.95
C ILE A 333 -21.36 -6.98 -10.88
N CYS A 334 -20.22 -6.65 -10.26
CA CYS A 334 -19.78 -7.31 -9.04
C CYS A 334 -20.40 -6.64 -7.83
N CYS A 335 -20.77 -7.44 -6.84
CA CYS A 335 -21.20 -6.96 -5.53
C CYS A 335 -20.30 -7.57 -4.45
N ALA A 336 -20.09 -6.85 -3.36
CA ALA A 336 -19.37 -7.36 -2.19
C ALA A 336 -19.90 -6.68 -0.91
N ARG A 337 -19.42 -7.13 0.25
CA ARG A 337 -19.68 -6.44 1.52
C ARG A 337 -19.05 -5.04 1.49
N PRO A 338 -19.59 -4.03 2.20
CA PRO A 338 -19.04 -2.69 2.23
C PRO A 338 -17.55 -2.65 2.59
N GLU A 339 -17.14 -3.42 3.59
CA GLU A 339 -15.72 -3.53 3.97
C GLU A 339 -14.85 -4.15 2.87
N THR A 340 -15.40 -5.06 2.07
CA THR A 340 -14.71 -5.69 0.95
C THR A 340 -14.63 -4.75 -0.24
N VAL A 341 -15.66 -3.92 -0.48
CA VAL A 341 -15.61 -2.85 -1.48
C VAL A 341 -14.59 -1.79 -1.10
N ALA A 342 -14.58 -1.34 0.15
CA ALA A 342 -13.55 -0.41 0.65
C ALA A 342 -12.14 -0.99 0.49
N GLN A 343 -11.98 -2.29 0.71
CA GLN A 343 -10.71 -2.99 0.49
C GLN A 343 -10.31 -3.07 -0.99
N ILE A 344 -11.26 -3.35 -1.90
CA ILE A 344 -11.03 -3.28 -3.36
C ILE A 344 -10.62 -1.86 -3.76
N ASP A 345 -11.28 -0.85 -3.19
CA ASP A 345 -10.99 0.56 -3.44
C ASP A 345 -9.59 0.94 -2.94
N HIS A 346 -9.18 0.41 -1.79
CA HIS A 346 -7.82 0.55 -1.26
C HIS A 346 -6.77 -0.08 -2.20
N THR A 347 -7.05 -1.25 -2.78
CA THR A 347 -6.17 -1.92 -3.75
C THR A 347 -5.83 -1.06 -4.96
N ARG A 348 -6.69 -0.10 -5.37
CA ARG A 348 -6.40 0.82 -6.49
C ARG A 348 -5.10 1.58 -6.35
N LYS A 349 -4.68 1.89 -5.11
CA LYS A 349 -3.45 2.63 -4.81
C LYS A 349 -2.19 1.85 -5.19
N PHE A 350 -2.30 0.52 -5.32
CA PHE A 350 -1.18 -0.38 -5.63
C PHE A 350 -1.08 -0.71 -7.12
N ILE A 351 -2.03 -0.24 -7.94
CA ILE A 351 -2.02 -0.36 -9.39
C ILE A 351 -1.31 0.87 -9.97
N LEU A 352 -0.05 0.69 -10.35
CA LEU A 352 0.88 1.78 -10.71
C LEU A 352 0.95 2.03 -12.23
N SER A 353 0.59 1.04 -13.04
CA SER A 353 0.60 1.14 -14.51
C SER A 353 -0.81 0.94 -15.09
N PRO A 354 -1.18 1.67 -16.16
CA PRO A 354 -2.42 1.42 -16.91
C PRO A 354 -2.52 -0.01 -17.48
N SER A 355 -1.40 -0.69 -17.69
CA SER A 355 -1.37 -2.09 -18.13
C SER A 355 -1.67 -3.11 -17.01
N GLN A 356 -1.77 -2.66 -15.75
CA GLN A 356 -1.97 -3.48 -14.55
C GLN A 356 -3.43 -3.52 -14.08
N TYR A 357 -4.41 -3.13 -14.91
CA TYR A 357 -5.78 -3.10 -14.42
C TYR A 357 -6.26 -4.51 -14.04
N LEU A 358 -6.95 -4.56 -12.89
CA LEU A 358 -7.50 -5.77 -12.32
C LEU A 358 -8.87 -6.04 -12.91
N LEU A 359 -9.08 -7.28 -13.32
CA LEU A 359 -10.35 -7.79 -13.78
C LEU A 359 -10.88 -8.77 -12.73
N ILE A 360 -11.92 -8.34 -12.02
CA ILE A 360 -12.67 -9.18 -11.08
C ILE A 360 -13.55 -10.11 -11.92
N THR A 361 -13.21 -11.39 -11.92
CA THR A 361 -13.94 -12.42 -12.66
C THR A 361 -15.12 -12.96 -11.85
N ASP A 362 -15.03 -12.89 -10.52
CA ASP A 362 -16.14 -13.23 -9.63
C ASP A 362 -16.01 -12.51 -8.28
N ALA A 363 -17.15 -12.28 -7.62
CA ALA A 363 -17.22 -11.62 -6.32
C ALA A 363 -18.34 -12.27 -5.48
N ALA A 364 -19.36 -11.52 -5.05
CA ALA A 364 -20.47 -12.13 -4.34
C ALA A 364 -21.32 -13.04 -5.26
N ARG A 365 -21.65 -14.23 -4.76
CA ARG A 365 -22.54 -15.21 -5.43
C ARG A 365 -23.81 -15.42 -4.62
N SER A 366 -24.93 -15.65 -5.31
CA SER A 366 -26.10 -16.20 -4.63
C SER A 366 -25.86 -17.67 -4.25
N PRO A 367 -26.49 -18.20 -3.19
CA PRO A 367 -26.41 -19.62 -2.86
C PRO A 367 -26.74 -20.54 -4.04
N LYS A 368 -27.74 -20.16 -4.85
CA LYS A 368 -28.11 -20.89 -6.07
C LYS A 368 -26.98 -20.92 -7.11
N SER A 369 -26.31 -19.78 -7.33
CA SER A 369 -25.16 -19.71 -8.22
C SER A 369 -23.99 -20.55 -7.67
N GLN A 370 -23.76 -20.50 -6.36
CA GLN A 370 -22.71 -21.27 -5.71
C GLN A 370 -22.96 -22.78 -5.79
N SER A 371 -24.20 -23.24 -5.60
CA SER A 371 -24.60 -24.64 -5.79
C SER A 371 -24.34 -25.11 -7.23
N LYS A 372 -24.65 -24.26 -8.23
CA LYS A 372 -24.32 -24.55 -9.62
C LYS A 372 -22.81 -24.66 -9.86
N SER A 373 -22.00 -23.76 -9.31
CA SER A 373 -20.54 -23.83 -9.40
C SER A 373 -19.97 -25.07 -8.70
N PHE A 374 -20.57 -25.49 -7.57
CA PHE A 374 -20.18 -26.71 -6.89
C PHE A 374 -20.48 -27.97 -7.72
N LEU A 375 -21.65 -28.03 -8.35
CA LEU A 375 -21.98 -29.11 -9.30
C LEU A 375 -21.05 -29.10 -10.53
N ASP A 376 -20.67 -27.92 -11.03
CA ASP A 376 -19.69 -27.80 -12.12
C ASP A 376 -18.32 -28.39 -11.72
N PHE A 377 -17.84 -28.05 -10.52
CA PHE A 377 -16.63 -28.59 -9.93
C PHE A 377 -16.65 -30.13 -9.87
N LEU A 378 -17.74 -30.72 -9.40
CA LEU A 378 -17.86 -32.18 -9.27
C LEU A 378 -17.70 -32.90 -10.62
N ALA A 379 -18.04 -32.26 -11.75
CA ALA A 379 -17.87 -32.84 -13.09
C ALA A 379 -16.61 -32.34 -13.83
N GLY A 380 -15.56 -31.95 -13.09
CA GLY A 380 -14.26 -31.55 -13.65
C GLY A 380 -14.13 -30.05 -13.92
N GLY A 381 -14.99 -29.23 -13.32
CA GLY A 381 -14.91 -27.77 -13.34
C GLY A 381 -13.82 -27.18 -12.43
N ALA A 382 -13.79 -25.85 -12.34
CA ALA A 382 -12.92 -25.15 -11.40
C ALA A 382 -13.37 -25.43 -9.96
N VAL A 383 -12.44 -25.36 -8.99
CA VAL A 383 -12.76 -25.64 -7.59
C VAL A 383 -13.81 -24.65 -7.08
N ALA A 384 -14.75 -25.16 -6.29
CA ALA A 384 -15.80 -24.36 -5.68
C ALA A 384 -15.98 -24.73 -4.20
N CYS A 385 -16.51 -23.79 -3.42
CA CYS A 385 -16.96 -24.06 -2.06
C CYS A 385 -18.21 -24.97 -2.11
N GLY A 386 -18.24 -26.00 -1.27
CA GLY A 386 -19.36 -26.92 -1.12
C GLY A 386 -20.31 -26.54 0.01
N PRO A 387 -21.50 -27.17 0.06
CA PRO A 387 -22.44 -27.01 1.17
C PRO A 387 -21.89 -27.66 2.44
N LYS A 388 -22.28 -27.12 3.61
CA LYS A 388 -22.04 -27.76 4.90
C LYS A 388 -22.64 -29.18 4.93
N GLY A 389 -21.86 -30.16 5.39
CA GLY A 389 -22.26 -31.56 5.43
C GLY A 389 -21.68 -32.41 4.30
N ILE A 390 -20.88 -31.82 3.42
CA ILE A 390 -19.98 -32.54 2.52
C ILE A 390 -18.55 -32.28 2.98
N ASP A 391 -17.99 -33.23 3.74
CA ASP A 391 -16.70 -33.04 4.40
C ASP A 391 -15.50 -33.20 3.45
N ASP A 392 -15.61 -34.06 2.42
CA ASP A 392 -14.58 -34.24 1.39
C ASP A 392 -15.17 -34.08 -0.02
N LYS A 393 -15.16 -32.83 -0.50
CA LYS A 393 -15.61 -32.48 -1.85
C LYS A 393 -14.76 -33.10 -2.95
N HIS A 394 -13.48 -33.39 -2.69
CA HIS A 394 -12.58 -33.96 -3.70
C HIS A 394 -12.80 -35.47 -3.87
N ASP A 395 -13.13 -36.19 -2.79
CA ASP A 395 -13.60 -37.57 -2.88
C ASP A 395 -14.92 -37.68 -3.65
N LEU A 396 -15.86 -36.77 -3.40
CA LEU A 396 -17.10 -36.71 -4.15
C LEU A 396 -16.85 -36.42 -5.65
N ALA A 397 -16.00 -35.45 -5.97
CA ALA A 397 -15.64 -35.12 -7.35
C ALA A 397 -14.99 -36.31 -8.09
N ARG A 398 -14.22 -37.17 -7.41
CA ARG A 398 -13.64 -38.38 -8.02
C ARG A 398 -14.67 -39.44 -8.39
N LYS A 399 -15.87 -39.42 -7.79
CA LYS A 399 -16.96 -40.37 -8.07
C LYS A 399 -17.84 -39.91 -9.24
N VAL A 400 -18.00 -38.60 -9.39
CA VAL A 400 -18.84 -38.01 -10.44
C VAL A 400 -18.06 -38.02 -11.77
N PRO A 401 -18.63 -38.55 -12.87
CA PRO A 401 -17.96 -38.54 -14.16
C PRO A 401 -17.71 -37.12 -14.68
N ASN A 402 -16.50 -36.88 -15.17
CA ASN A 402 -16.17 -35.63 -15.84
C ASN A 402 -17.05 -35.42 -17.09
N SER A 403 -17.39 -34.16 -17.36
CA SER A 403 -18.09 -33.77 -18.59
C SER A 403 -17.46 -32.53 -19.20
N ASP A 404 -17.40 -32.47 -20.53
CA ASP A 404 -16.88 -31.28 -21.22
C ASP A 404 -17.96 -30.22 -21.46
N LYS A 405 -19.25 -30.59 -21.36
CA LYS A 405 -20.39 -29.70 -21.62
C LYS A 405 -21.48 -29.92 -20.57
N ASN A 406 -22.15 -28.83 -20.18
CA ASN A 406 -23.25 -28.87 -19.19
C ASN A 406 -22.87 -29.58 -17.89
N ARG A 407 -21.61 -29.46 -17.46
CA ARG A 407 -21.03 -30.13 -16.27
C ARG A 407 -21.93 -30.15 -15.06
N ALA A 408 -22.44 -28.98 -14.64
CA ALA A 408 -23.32 -28.90 -13.47
C ALA A 408 -24.61 -29.73 -13.62
N GLU A 409 -25.18 -29.80 -14.83
CA GLU A 409 -26.36 -30.61 -15.12
C GLU A 409 -26.01 -32.10 -15.19
N SER A 410 -24.86 -32.45 -15.77
CA SER A 410 -24.34 -33.83 -15.77
C SER A 410 -24.10 -34.35 -14.35
N ALA A 411 -23.44 -33.56 -13.50
CA ALA A 411 -23.21 -33.90 -12.09
C ALA A 411 -24.52 -34.09 -11.33
N ARG A 412 -25.48 -33.16 -11.51
CA ARG A 412 -26.81 -33.24 -10.89
C ARG A 412 -27.54 -34.52 -11.31
N ASN A 413 -27.58 -34.83 -12.60
CA ASN A 413 -28.26 -36.02 -13.11
C ASN A 413 -27.60 -37.31 -12.61
N TRP A 414 -26.27 -37.34 -12.54
CA TRP A 414 -25.54 -38.47 -11.99
C TRP A 414 -25.84 -38.68 -10.50
N LEU A 415 -25.80 -37.60 -9.70
CA LEU A 415 -26.12 -37.67 -8.27
C LEU A 415 -27.58 -38.06 -8.04
N ALA A 416 -28.53 -37.55 -8.83
CA ALA A 416 -29.93 -37.95 -8.73
C ALA A 416 -30.13 -39.46 -8.93
N ALA A 417 -29.34 -40.09 -9.82
CA ALA A 417 -29.42 -41.51 -10.11
C ALA A 417 -28.62 -42.40 -9.14
N ASN A 418 -27.50 -41.91 -8.60
CA ASN A 418 -26.53 -42.73 -7.86
C ASN A 418 -26.39 -42.35 -6.37
N ASP A 419 -26.65 -41.10 -6.00
CA ASP A 419 -26.51 -40.59 -4.64
C ASP A 419 -27.48 -39.42 -4.36
N PRO A 420 -28.80 -39.69 -4.29
CA PRO A 420 -29.82 -38.66 -4.12
C PRO A 420 -29.75 -37.95 -2.77
N ALA A 421 -29.22 -38.61 -1.73
CA ALA A 421 -29.04 -38.01 -0.41
C ALA A 421 -27.99 -36.89 -0.44
N THR A 422 -26.86 -37.10 -1.13
CA THR A 422 -25.87 -36.04 -1.34
C THR A 422 -26.43 -34.90 -2.20
N LEU A 423 -27.26 -35.21 -3.21
CA LEU A 423 -27.92 -34.17 -4.00
C LEU A 423 -28.86 -33.30 -3.16
N GLU A 424 -29.62 -33.90 -2.23
CA GLU A 424 -30.49 -33.15 -1.30
C GLU A 424 -29.68 -32.15 -0.45
N ILE A 425 -28.49 -32.55 0.02
CA ILE A 425 -27.57 -31.65 0.73
C ILE A 425 -27.07 -30.50 -0.17
N ILE A 426 -26.82 -30.77 -1.47
CA ILE A 426 -26.35 -29.77 -2.45
C ILE A 426 -27.45 -28.77 -2.83
N ASP A 427 -28.71 -29.22 -2.81
CA ASP A 427 -29.88 -28.42 -3.14
C ASP A 427 -30.40 -27.58 -1.96
N ASP A 428 -30.03 -27.93 -0.74
CA ASP A 428 -30.26 -27.11 0.45
C ASP A 428 -29.35 -25.86 0.44
N LEU A 429 -29.89 -24.77 -0.08
CA LEU A 429 -29.17 -23.52 -0.32
C LEU A 429 -28.65 -22.85 0.96
N ASP A 430 -29.28 -23.08 2.11
CA ASP A 430 -28.87 -22.47 3.39
C ASP A 430 -27.51 -23.01 3.87
N ARG A 431 -27.13 -24.20 3.37
CA ARG A 431 -25.84 -24.83 3.67
C ARG A 431 -24.63 -24.16 3.03
N TYR A 432 -24.84 -23.20 2.11
CA TYR A 432 -23.77 -22.41 1.50
C TYR A 432 -23.42 -21.13 2.28
N SER A 433 -24.07 -20.88 3.41
CA SER A 433 -23.83 -19.70 4.26
C SER A 433 -22.38 -19.52 4.73
N GLY A 434 -21.55 -20.58 4.73
CA GLY A 434 -20.12 -20.51 5.04
C GLY A 434 -19.19 -20.23 3.86
N CYS A 435 -19.72 -20.14 2.64
CA CYS A 435 -18.94 -19.87 1.43
C CYS A 435 -18.58 -18.39 1.35
N LYS A 436 -17.30 -18.07 1.14
CA LYS A 436 -16.80 -16.68 1.19
C LYS A 436 -17.29 -15.81 0.05
N HIS A 437 -17.54 -16.40 -1.12
CA HIS A 437 -18.28 -15.72 -2.20
C HIS A 437 -19.76 -15.50 -1.83
N VAL A 438 -20.41 -16.38 -1.08
CA VAL A 438 -21.81 -16.16 -0.67
C VAL A 438 -21.89 -15.07 0.40
N GLU A 439 -20.91 -15.01 1.30
CA GLU A 439 -20.77 -13.97 2.32
C GLU A 439 -20.40 -12.59 1.74
N GLY A 440 -19.97 -12.52 0.48
CA GLY A 440 -19.49 -11.29 -0.17
C GLY A 440 -18.12 -10.83 0.33
N ARG A 441 -17.29 -11.76 0.83
CA ARG A 441 -15.97 -11.50 1.45
C ARG A 441 -14.79 -12.04 0.63
N ALA A 442 -15.06 -12.62 -0.54
CA ALA A 442 -14.04 -13.15 -1.45
C ALA A 442 -14.22 -12.60 -2.86
N VAL A 443 -13.10 -12.52 -3.58
CA VAL A 443 -13.03 -12.14 -4.99
C VAL A 443 -12.14 -13.11 -5.76
N ASP A 444 -12.56 -13.45 -6.97
CA ASP A 444 -11.72 -14.08 -7.98
C ASP A 444 -11.27 -12.97 -8.95
N ILE A 445 -9.95 -12.76 -9.06
CA ILE A 445 -9.38 -11.60 -9.72
C ILE A 445 -8.10 -11.97 -10.48
N ARG A 446 -7.83 -11.23 -11.55
CA ARG A 446 -6.61 -11.38 -12.34
C ARG A 446 -6.16 -10.06 -12.95
N LEU A 447 -4.91 -10.00 -13.38
CA LEU A 447 -4.47 -8.95 -14.29
C LEU A 447 -5.11 -9.15 -15.66
N ALA A 448 -5.54 -8.06 -16.29
CA ALA A 448 -6.20 -8.17 -17.59
C ALA A 448 -5.25 -8.62 -18.71
N LYS A 449 -3.96 -8.32 -18.58
CA LYS A 449 -2.92 -8.63 -19.57
C LYS A 449 -2.66 -10.13 -19.75
N GLY A 450 -2.99 -10.98 -18.78
CA GLY A 450 -2.73 -12.41 -18.94
C GLY A 450 -2.77 -13.25 -17.66
N LYS A 451 -2.16 -14.43 -17.79
CA LYS A 451 -2.03 -15.47 -16.76
C LYS A 451 -0.61 -16.08 -16.78
N SER A 452 0.39 -15.34 -17.24
CA SER A 452 1.78 -15.83 -17.16
C SER A 452 2.24 -15.91 -15.70
N ASP A 453 3.31 -16.64 -15.40
CA ASP A 453 3.86 -16.70 -14.04
C ASP A 453 4.26 -15.30 -13.54
N GLU A 454 4.75 -14.43 -14.42
CA GLU A 454 5.03 -13.03 -14.11
C GLU A 454 3.75 -12.24 -13.77
N ASP A 455 2.66 -12.44 -14.53
CA ASP A 455 1.37 -11.81 -14.24
C ASP A 455 0.81 -12.27 -12.90
N ILE A 456 0.95 -13.57 -12.59
CA ILE A 456 0.50 -14.15 -11.33
C ILE A 456 1.32 -13.58 -10.17
N ARG A 457 2.65 -13.50 -10.32
CA ARG A 457 3.55 -12.92 -9.33
C ARG A 457 3.22 -11.45 -9.06
N GLU A 458 2.94 -10.70 -10.11
CA GLU A 458 2.57 -9.28 -10.01
C GLU A 458 1.19 -9.09 -9.37
N LEU A 459 0.22 -9.94 -9.69
CA LEU A 459 -1.07 -9.96 -9.01
C LEU A 459 -0.89 -10.22 -7.52
N PHE A 460 -0.06 -11.20 -7.15
CA PHE A 460 0.28 -11.46 -5.75
C PHE A 460 0.84 -10.21 -5.07
N ILE A 461 1.78 -9.51 -5.70
CA ILE A 461 2.33 -8.27 -5.12
C ILE A 461 1.20 -7.26 -4.86
N ILE A 462 0.35 -6.97 -5.85
CA ILE A 462 -0.71 -5.97 -5.72
C ILE A 462 -1.73 -6.36 -4.63
N MET A 463 -2.24 -7.58 -4.70
CA MET A 463 -3.30 -8.05 -3.81
C MET A 463 -2.78 -8.24 -2.38
N CYS A 464 -1.62 -8.87 -2.21
CA CYS A 464 -1.01 -9.01 -0.90
C CYS A 464 -0.67 -7.63 -0.31
N SER A 465 -0.05 -6.73 -1.07
CA SER A 465 0.41 -5.43 -0.54
C SER A 465 -0.74 -4.55 -0.10
N SER A 466 -1.91 -4.74 -0.70
CA SER A 466 -3.11 -4.05 -0.28
C SER A 466 -3.77 -4.68 0.95
N GLY A 467 -3.33 -5.85 1.42
CA GLY A 467 -3.85 -6.50 2.63
C GLY A 467 -4.87 -7.60 2.37
N TRP A 468 -4.84 -8.24 1.20
CA TRP A 468 -5.66 -9.43 0.93
C TRP A 468 -4.97 -10.71 1.37
N ALA A 469 -5.78 -11.71 1.75
CA ALA A 469 -5.29 -13.08 1.96
C ALA A 469 -5.67 -13.96 0.78
N ASN A 470 -4.67 -14.51 0.10
CA ASN A 470 -4.85 -15.47 -0.96
C ASN A 470 -5.17 -16.88 -0.43
N PHE A 471 -6.06 -17.58 -1.12
CA PHE A 471 -6.21 -19.02 -0.96
C PHE A 471 -5.10 -19.74 -1.73
N GLY A 472 -4.20 -20.42 -1.03
CA GLY A 472 -2.96 -20.97 -1.60
C GLY A 472 -3.15 -22.01 -2.72
N GLY A 473 -4.34 -22.61 -2.83
CA GLY A 473 -4.69 -23.52 -3.93
C GLY A 473 -5.15 -22.81 -5.22
N GLU A 474 -5.46 -21.52 -5.18
CA GLU A 474 -6.04 -20.77 -6.30
C GLU A 474 -5.42 -19.37 -6.37
N TRP A 475 -4.49 -19.15 -7.31
CA TRP A 475 -3.74 -17.89 -7.41
C TRP A 475 -4.62 -16.66 -7.68
N TRP A 476 -5.84 -16.86 -8.20
CA TRP A 476 -6.82 -15.81 -8.48
C TRP A 476 -7.75 -15.51 -7.31
N HIS A 477 -7.78 -16.33 -6.26
CA HIS A 477 -8.78 -16.23 -5.18
C HIS A 477 -8.24 -15.49 -3.95
N TYR A 478 -8.95 -14.45 -3.51
CA TYR A 478 -8.55 -13.61 -2.39
C TYR A 478 -9.72 -13.35 -1.44
N GLU A 479 -9.43 -13.38 -0.14
CA GLU A 479 -10.39 -13.20 0.95
C GLU A 479 -10.03 -11.99 1.83
N TYR A 480 -11.05 -11.34 2.40
CA TYR A 480 -10.89 -10.24 3.34
C TYR A 480 -11.84 -10.36 4.54
N LYS A 481 -11.29 -10.16 5.76
CA LYS A 481 -12.03 -10.32 7.04
C LYS A 481 -12.77 -11.67 7.16
N THR A 482 -12.11 -12.74 6.73
CA THR A 482 -12.52 -14.12 6.92
C THR A 482 -11.58 -14.82 7.90
N LYS A 483 -11.94 -16.03 8.34
CA LYS A 483 -11.02 -16.87 9.14
C LYS A 483 -9.72 -17.19 8.38
N GLY A 484 -9.79 -17.34 7.04
CA GLY A 484 -8.62 -17.53 6.20
C GLY A 484 -7.70 -16.32 6.24
N TYR A 485 -8.28 -15.14 6.09
CA TYR A 485 -7.58 -13.86 6.26
C TYR A 485 -6.94 -13.71 7.65
N ASP A 486 -7.67 -13.99 8.73
CA ASP A 486 -7.12 -13.91 10.09
C ASP A 486 -5.98 -14.92 10.33
N ASN A 487 -6.06 -16.09 9.71
CA ASN A 487 -4.99 -17.09 9.76
C ASN A 487 -3.74 -16.61 9.01
N ALA A 488 -3.91 -16.09 7.79
CA ALA A 488 -2.83 -15.52 6.99
C ALA A 488 -2.13 -14.39 7.76
N LYS A 489 -2.92 -13.48 8.34
CA LYS A 489 -2.46 -12.36 9.17
C LYS A 489 -1.66 -12.81 10.38
N ARG A 490 -2.21 -13.73 11.20
CA ARG A 490 -1.50 -14.27 12.37
C ARG A 490 -0.24 -15.04 12.02
N ALA A 491 -0.26 -15.77 10.92
CA ALA A 491 0.91 -16.48 10.41
C ALA A 491 1.89 -15.54 9.70
N ASN A 492 1.54 -14.26 9.56
CA ASN A 492 2.33 -13.25 8.90
C ASN A 492 2.68 -13.66 7.45
N LYS A 493 1.65 -14.13 6.73
CA LYS A 493 1.70 -14.63 5.37
C LYS A 493 0.57 -14.00 4.56
N CYS A 494 0.72 -13.97 3.24
CA CYS A 494 -0.38 -13.61 2.35
C CYS A 494 -1.31 -14.81 2.04
N TYR A 495 -1.12 -15.98 2.65
CA TYR A 495 -1.92 -17.17 2.34
C TYR A 495 -2.21 -18.01 3.58
N PHE A 496 -3.25 -18.84 3.49
CA PHE A 496 -3.75 -19.63 4.61
C PHE A 496 -4.02 -21.12 4.32
N SER A 497 -3.70 -21.62 3.11
CA SER A 497 -3.76 -23.05 2.77
C SER A 497 -2.40 -23.57 2.30
N GLU A 498 -2.27 -24.89 2.10
CA GLU A 498 -1.14 -25.44 1.34
C GLU A 498 -1.07 -24.74 -0.01
N ASP A 499 0.12 -24.24 -0.32
CA ASP A 499 0.36 -23.31 -1.41
C ASP A 499 1.12 -24.02 -2.52
N ILE A 500 0.39 -24.38 -3.57
CA ILE A 500 0.96 -25.03 -4.75
C ILE A 500 1.74 -24.04 -5.64
N TYR A 501 1.65 -22.73 -5.36
CA TYR A 501 2.31 -21.65 -6.09
C TYR A 501 3.51 -21.06 -5.34
N ALA A 502 4.01 -21.74 -4.31
CA ALA A 502 5.09 -21.25 -3.46
C ALA A 502 6.36 -20.84 -4.24
N SER A 503 6.66 -21.49 -5.38
CA SER A 503 7.85 -21.24 -6.20
C SER A 503 7.84 -19.91 -6.97
N ILE A 504 6.66 -19.35 -7.25
CA ILE A 504 6.50 -18.12 -8.06
C ILE A 504 6.13 -16.90 -7.22
N ARG A 505 6.00 -17.06 -5.89
CA ARG A 505 5.65 -15.94 -5.00
C ARG A 505 6.84 -15.03 -4.72
N PRO A 506 6.60 -13.72 -4.62
CA PRO A 506 7.55 -12.83 -3.98
C PRO A 506 7.67 -13.19 -2.49
N GLU A 507 8.85 -13.04 -1.89
CA GLU A 507 8.98 -12.99 -0.44
C GLU A 507 8.19 -11.79 0.08
N VAL A 508 7.03 -12.07 0.68
CA VAL A 508 6.15 -11.05 1.21
C VAL A 508 6.65 -10.67 2.60
N THR A 509 6.83 -9.37 2.86
CA THR A 509 7.43 -8.84 4.08
C THR A 509 6.57 -9.15 5.31
N PRO A 510 7.16 -9.36 6.50
CA PRO A 510 6.42 -9.33 7.75
C PRO A 510 5.59 -8.06 7.96
N GLY A 511 4.33 -8.18 8.39
CA GLY A 511 3.41 -7.08 8.70
C GLY A 511 2.31 -6.79 7.66
N TYR A 512 2.00 -7.76 6.79
CA TYR A 512 1.26 -7.53 5.54
C TYR A 512 -0.28 -7.56 5.60
N ALA A 513 -0.88 -7.99 6.72
CA ALA A 513 -2.33 -8.12 6.84
C ALA A 513 -2.88 -7.43 8.08
#